data_AF-A0A067JB96-F1
#
_entry.id   AF-A0A067JB96-F1
#
_cell.length_a   1.000
_cell.length_b   1.000
_cell.length_c   1.000
_cell.angle_alpha   90.00
_cell.angle_beta   90.00
_cell.angle_gamma   90.00
#
_symmetry.space_group_name_H-M   'P 1'
#
loop_
_entity.id
_entity.type
_entity.pdbx_description
1 polymer ?
#
loop_
_entity_poly.entity_id
_entity_poly.type
_entity_poly.pdbx_seq_one_letter_code
_entity_poly.pdbx_strand_id
1 'polypeptide(L)'
;MNCYYLSTVPHLTTLRSINSHATSRSFVTKRTGLQIRAMRAVVQRVASASVEVDGRVISEIGPGLLVLVGLHESDTESDADYICRKVLNMRLFPNENTGRGWDQNVMQRNYGVLLVSQFTLYGILKGNKPDFHVAMPPQKAKPFYDTLVEKFRNSYRPDAIKDGVFGAMMKVNLVNDGPVTMQLDSSQTSKNTSEAGEEPKIG
;
A
#
# COMPACT_ATOMS: atom_id res chain seq x y z
N MET A 1 16.66 34.52 -6.82
CA MET A 1 15.59 35.28 -7.51
C MET A 1 14.32 34.47 -7.41
N ASN A 2 13.20 34.89 -6.82
CA ASN A 2 12.83 36.14 -6.16
C ASN A 2 11.73 35.81 -5.13
N CYS A 3 11.89 36.35 -3.93
CA CYS A 3 10.78 36.64 -3.01
C CYS A 3 9.91 37.75 -3.61
N TYR A 4 8.61 37.71 -3.34
CA TYR A 4 7.76 38.91 -3.29
C TYR A 4 6.97 38.94 -1.98
N TYR A 5 6.69 40.15 -1.53
CA TYR A 5 6.67 40.65 -0.16
C TYR A 5 5.38 41.45 0.07
N LEU A 6 4.85 41.43 1.31
CA LEU A 6 3.88 42.37 1.96
C LEU A 6 2.46 42.43 1.37
N SER A 7 1.38 42.84 2.07
CA SER A 7 1.11 43.59 3.32
C SER A 7 -0.28 43.11 3.82
N THR A 8 -0.86 43.35 5.00
CA THR A 8 -0.97 44.56 5.85
C THR A 8 -1.76 44.13 7.10
N VAL A 9 -1.42 44.66 8.28
CA VAL A 9 -2.17 44.48 9.53
C VAL A 9 -3.06 45.70 9.76
N PRO A 10 -4.31 45.55 10.22
CA PRO A 10 -4.98 46.59 11.00
C PRO A 10 -5.20 46.15 12.45
N HIS A 11 -4.79 47.05 13.35
CA HIS A 11 -5.06 47.08 14.78
C HIS A 11 -6.42 47.77 15.02
N LEU A 12 -7.21 47.31 16.00
CA LEU A 12 -8.25 47.98 16.83
C LEU A 12 -9.25 46.88 17.31
N THR A 13 -9.85 46.77 18.49
CA THR A 13 -9.89 47.50 19.78
C THR A 13 -10.51 46.54 20.81
N THR A 14 -10.12 46.72 22.07
CA THR A 14 -10.71 46.29 23.35
C THR A 14 -12.18 45.83 23.36
N LEU A 15 -12.47 44.64 23.94
CA LEU A 15 -13.75 44.34 24.60
C LEU A 15 -13.58 43.38 25.80
N ARG A 16 -13.79 43.98 26.98
CA ARG A 16 -14.47 43.50 28.21
C ARG A 16 -14.35 42.03 28.64
N SER A 17 -13.80 41.90 29.86
CA SER A 17 -13.97 40.81 30.82
C SER A 17 -15.41 40.28 30.90
N ILE A 18 -15.56 38.96 30.75
CA ILE A 18 -16.68 38.20 31.30
C ILE A 18 -16.08 36.95 31.97
N ASN A 19 -16.12 36.94 33.30
CA ASN A 19 -15.95 35.73 34.09
C ASN A 19 -17.22 34.88 33.91
N SER A 20 -17.09 33.69 33.35
CA SER A 20 -18.07 32.62 33.54
C SER A 20 -17.35 31.32 33.81
N HIS A 21 -17.54 30.80 35.03
CA HIS A 21 -17.16 29.46 35.43
C HIS A 21 -17.78 28.45 34.45
N ALA A 22 -16.95 27.86 33.60
CA ALA A 22 -17.30 26.68 32.82
C ALA A 22 -16.32 25.57 33.21
N THR A 23 -16.86 24.59 33.92
CA THR A 23 -16.19 23.36 34.34
C THR A 23 -15.47 22.73 33.15
N SER A 24 -14.14 22.64 33.23
CA SER A 24 -13.31 21.94 32.25
C SER A 24 -13.67 20.46 32.26
N ARG A 25 -14.60 20.05 31.39
CA ARG A 25 -14.66 18.67 30.91
C ARG A 25 -13.72 18.61 29.72
N SER A 26 -12.50 18.18 30.00
CA SER A 26 -11.56 17.75 28.96
C SER A 26 -12.23 16.65 28.16
N PHE A 27 -12.75 16.99 26.98
CA PHE A 27 -13.06 16.01 25.96
C PHE A 27 -11.73 15.42 25.52
N VAL A 28 -11.37 14.27 26.10
CA VAL A 28 -10.36 13.40 25.52
C VAL A 28 -10.96 12.92 24.20
N THR A 29 -10.68 13.64 23.12
CA THR A 29 -10.82 13.08 21.77
C THR A 29 -9.87 11.90 21.74
N LYS A 30 -10.38 10.69 21.97
CA LYS A 30 -9.69 9.46 21.57
C LYS A 30 -9.49 9.60 20.08
N ARG A 31 -8.28 10.05 19.67
CA ARG A 31 -7.80 9.79 18.33
C ARG A 31 -7.72 8.27 18.24
N THR A 32 -8.78 7.65 17.75
CA THR A 32 -8.71 6.30 17.21
C THR A 32 -7.80 6.41 15.99
N GLY A 33 -6.49 6.46 16.25
CA GLY A 33 -5.50 6.27 15.20
C GLY A 33 -5.86 4.94 14.57
N LEU A 34 -6.20 4.97 13.28
CA LEU A 34 -6.49 3.76 12.52
C LEU A 34 -5.22 2.91 12.58
N GLN A 35 -5.16 1.98 13.53
CA GLN A 35 -4.03 1.09 13.67
C GLN A 35 -4.13 0.12 12.51
N ILE A 36 -3.27 0.29 11.52
CA ILE A 36 -3.30 -0.54 10.32
C ILE A 36 -2.80 -1.92 10.72
N ARG A 37 -3.72 -2.89 10.71
CA ARG A 37 -3.52 -4.30 11.12
C ARG A 37 -3.67 -5.21 9.89
N ALA A 38 -2.91 -4.93 8.85
CA ALA A 38 -3.09 -5.56 7.55
C ALA A 38 -1.77 -5.77 6.83
N MET A 39 -1.71 -6.84 6.04
CA MET A 39 -0.70 -7.01 5.00
C MET A 39 -0.81 -5.84 4.04
N ARG A 40 0.33 -5.26 3.67
CA ARG A 40 0.39 -4.15 2.71
C ARG A 40 1.12 -4.53 1.45
N ALA A 41 0.67 -3.99 0.33
CA ALA A 41 1.45 -4.01 -0.90
C ALA A 41 1.46 -2.63 -1.57
N VAL A 42 2.63 -2.22 -2.05
CA VAL A 42 2.76 -1.15 -3.04
C VAL A 42 3.05 -1.80 -4.38
N VAL A 43 2.12 -1.67 -5.31
CA VAL A 43 2.16 -2.29 -6.64
C VAL A 43 2.45 -1.22 -7.67
N GLN A 44 3.52 -1.39 -8.43
CA GLN A 44 3.96 -0.46 -9.45
C GLN A 44 3.95 -1.14 -10.81
N ARG A 45 3.32 -0.50 -11.79
CA ARG A 45 3.41 -0.96 -13.17
C ARG A 45 4.78 -0.57 -13.73
N VAL A 46 5.50 -1.54 -14.28
CA VAL A 46 6.87 -1.35 -14.74
C VAL A 46 7.03 -1.83 -16.17
N ALA A 47 7.86 -1.11 -16.94
CA ALA A 47 8.38 -1.59 -18.22
C ALA A 47 9.48 -2.63 -18.01
N SER A 48 10.23 -2.51 -16.91
CA SER A 48 11.19 -3.49 -16.41
C SER A 48 11.49 -3.24 -14.93
N ALA A 49 11.90 -4.30 -14.22
CA ALA A 49 12.41 -4.18 -12.85
C ALA A 49 13.42 -5.30 -12.56
N SER A 50 14.40 -5.01 -11.70
CA SER A 50 15.40 -5.98 -11.28
C SER A 50 15.83 -5.78 -9.83
N VAL A 51 16.40 -6.84 -9.25
CA VAL A 51 17.03 -6.84 -7.93
C VAL A 51 18.50 -7.19 -8.08
N GLU A 52 19.35 -6.38 -7.47
CA GLU A 52 20.77 -6.64 -7.33
C GLU A 52 21.17 -6.86 -5.88
N VAL A 53 22.10 -7.79 -5.66
CA VAL A 53 22.82 -8.01 -4.40
C VAL A 53 24.31 -8.04 -4.72
N ASP A 54 25.11 -7.31 -3.96
CA ASP A 54 26.57 -7.21 -4.16
C ASP A 54 26.98 -6.87 -5.62
N GLY A 55 26.19 -6.01 -6.28
CA GLY A 55 26.44 -5.55 -7.65
C GLY A 55 26.11 -6.57 -8.74
N ARG A 56 25.42 -7.67 -8.41
CA ARG A 56 24.98 -8.70 -9.37
C ARG A 56 23.47 -8.75 -9.42
N VAL A 57 22.90 -8.75 -10.63
CA VAL A 57 21.47 -8.98 -10.84
C VAL A 57 21.16 -10.44 -10.46
N ILE A 58 20.28 -10.62 -9.48
CA ILE A 58 19.85 -11.95 -9.02
C ILE A 58 18.45 -12.30 -9.52
N SER A 59 17.69 -11.30 -9.98
CA SER A 59 16.29 -11.46 -10.38
C SER A 59 15.87 -10.26 -11.24
N GLU A 60 15.11 -10.52 -12.30
CA GLU A 60 14.62 -9.48 -13.20
C GLU A 60 13.33 -9.88 -13.91
N ILE A 61 12.55 -8.86 -14.28
CA ILE A 61 11.37 -8.96 -15.13
C ILE A 61 11.43 -7.90 -16.23
N GLY A 62 10.84 -8.23 -17.39
CA GLY A 62 10.45 -7.24 -18.40
C GLY A 62 9.17 -6.50 -17.98
N PRO A 63 8.25 -6.22 -18.92
CA PRO A 63 6.99 -5.56 -18.60
C PRO A 63 6.20 -6.34 -17.54
N GLY A 64 5.60 -5.63 -16.59
CA GLY A 64 4.89 -6.27 -15.49
C GLY A 64 4.65 -5.42 -14.26
N LEU A 65 4.70 -6.06 -13.09
CA LEU A 65 4.46 -5.44 -11.80
C LEU A 65 5.66 -5.63 -10.86
N LEU A 66 6.20 -4.53 -10.32
CA LEU A 66 7.02 -4.58 -9.12
C LEU A 66 6.10 -4.44 -7.91
N VAL A 67 6.26 -5.32 -6.93
CA VAL A 67 5.39 -5.38 -5.75
C VAL A 67 6.24 -5.39 -4.49
N LEU A 68 6.23 -4.26 -3.77
CA LEU A 68 6.80 -4.17 -2.44
C LEU A 68 5.75 -4.70 -1.44
N VAL A 69 6.06 -5.77 -0.72
CA VAL A 69 5.12 -6.42 0.22
C VAL A 69 5.59 -6.26 1.65
N GLY A 70 4.75 -5.65 2.48
CA GLY A 70 4.91 -5.59 3.93
C GLY A 70 4.03 -6.66 4.59
N LEU A 71 4.62 -7.41 5.52
CA LEU A 71 3.91 -8.34 6.40
C LEU A 71 3.73 -7.72 7.79
N HIS A 72 2.50 -7.66 8.28
CA HIS A 72 2.13 -7.20 9.61
C HIS A 72 2.20 -8.37 10.61
N GLU A 73 2.51 -8.09 11.88
CA GLU A 73 2.67 -9.14 12.91
C GLU A 73 1.46 -10.09 13.06
N SER A 74 0.27 -9.56 12.79
CA SER A 74 -1.01 -10.27 12.89
C SER A 74 -1.50 -10.90 11.58
N ASP A 75 -0.72 -10.83 10.50
CA ASP A 75 -1.14 -11.38 9.22
C ASP A 75 -1.34 -12.90 9.29
N THR A 76 -2.31 -13.35 8.51
CA THR A 76 -2.75 -14.73 8.36
C THR A 76 -2.71 -15.15 6.89
N GLU A 77 -2.83 -16.45 6.62
CA GLU A 77 -2.91 -16.98 5.27
C GLU A 77 -3.99 -16.30 4.40
N SER A 78 -5.11 -15.89 5.01
CA SER A 78 -6.19 -15.19 4.29
C SER A 78 -5.77 -13.81 3.76
N ASP A 79 -4.85 -13.13 4.45
CA ASP A 79 -4.29 -11.85 4.02
C ASP A 79 -3.38 -12.04 2.80
N ALA A 80 -2.57 -13.09 2.81
CA ALA A 80 -1.72 -13.49 1.69
C ALA A 80 -2.56 -13.85 0.46
N ASP A 81 -3.63 -14.63 0.64
CA ASP A 81 -4.56 -15.01 -0.42
C ASP A 81 -5.24 -13.78 -1.04
N TYR A 82 -5.65 -12.82 -0.19
CA TYR A 82 -6.22 -11.56 -0.65
C TYR A 82 -5.23 -10.76 -1.51
N ILE A 83 -4.01 -10.55 -1.02
CA ILE A 83 -3.00 -9.77 -1.74
C ILE A 83 -2.62 -10.45 -3.05
N CYS A 84 -2.35 -11.76 -3.05
CA CYS A 84 -2.07 -12.54 -4.24
C CYS A 84 -3.16 -12.35 -5.30
N ARG A 85 -4.42 -12.62 -4.93
CA ARG A 85 -5.56 -12.48 -5.83
C ARG A 85 -5.71 -11.05 -6.34
N LYS A 86 -5.60 -10.04 -5.48
CA LYS A 86 -5.74 -8.63 -5.90
C LYS A 86 -4.64 -8.23 -6.87
N VAL A 87 -3.38 -8.49 -6.54
CA VAL A 87 -2.24 -8.15 -7.40
C VAL A 87 -2.39 -8.77 -8.79
N LEU A 88 -2.67 -10.07 -8.87
CA LEU A 88 -2.77 -10.79 -10.14
C LEU A 88 -3.98 -10.35 -10.99
N ASN A 89 -5.08 -9.93 -10.37
CA ASN A 89 -6.32 -9.60 -11.07
C ASN A 89 -6.58 -8.10 -11.29
N MET A 90 -5.77 -7.20 -10.72
CA MET A 90 -5.92 -5.76 -10.98
C MET A 90 -5.70 -5.44 -12.45
N ARG A 91 -6.62 -4.69 -13.03
CA ARG A 91 -6.66 -4.33 -14.45
C ARG A 91 -5.85 -3.05 -14.69
N LEU A 92 -4.53 -3.15 -14.62
CA LEU A 92 -3.60 -2.00 -14.68
C LEU A 92 -3.02 -1.74 -16.08
N PHE A 93 -3.31 -2.60 -17.05
CA PHE A 93 -2.76 -2.51 -18.40
C PHE A 93 -3.86 -2.14 -19.40
N PRO A 94 -3.50 -1.36 -20.45
CA PRO A 94 -4.43 -1.07 -21.51
C PRO A 94 -4.74 -2.32 -22.33
N ASN A 95 -5.90 -2.31 -22.98
CA ASN A 95 -6.26 -3.27 -24.01
C ASN A 95 -5.99 -2.61 -25.37
N GLU A 96 -4.96 -3.08 -26.09
CA GLU A 96 -4.55 -2.50 -27.37
C GLU A 96 -5.62 -2.67 -28.46
N ASN A 97 -6.42 -3.74 -28.39
CA ASN A 97 -7.48 -4.01 -29.38
C ASN A 97 -8.69 -3.09 -29.18
N THR A 98 -9.02 -2.72 -27.94
CA THR A 98 -10.22 -1.91 -27.63
C THR A 98 -9.91 -0.46 -27.25
N GLY A 99 -8.64 -0.12 -27.03
CA GLY A 99 -8.18 1.20 -26.57
C GLY A 99 -8.49 1.53 -25.10
N ARG A 100 -9.10 0.62 -24.34
CA ARG A 100 -9.46 0.87 -22.93
C ARG A 100 -8.22 0.82 -22.03
N GLY A 101 -8.00 1.86 -21.21
CA GLY A 101 -6.78 2.02 -20.39
C GLY A 101 -6.66 1.14 -19.14
N TRP A 102 -7.78 0.75 -18.51
CA TRP A 102 -7.83 -0.01 -17.25
C TRP A 102 -8.56 -1.34 -17.45
N ASP A 103 -7.99 -2.23 -18.26
CA ASP A 103 -8.77 -3.33 -18.85
C ASP A 103 -8.12 -4.71 -18.72
N GLN A 104 -6.80 -4.80 -18.81
CA GLN A 104 -6.09 -6.08 -18.73
C GLN A 104 -5.28 -6.16 -17.44
N ASN A 105 -5.24 -7.35 -16.84
CA ASN A 105 -4.38 -7.65 -15.70
C ASN A 105 -3.04 -8.25 -16.17
N VAL A 106 -2.10 -8.43 -15.23
CA VAL A 106 -0.74 -8.91 -15.53
C VAL A 106 -0.75 -10.29 -16.20
N MET A 107 -1.68 -11.16 -15.82
CA MET A 107 -1.79 -12.52 -16.36
C MET A 107 -2.27 -12.50 -17.80
N GLN A 108 -3.28 -11.68 -18.12
CA GLN A 108 -3.81 -11.54 -19.48
C GLN A 108 -2.78 -10.95 -20.46
N ARG A 109 -1.85 -10.13 -19.96
CA ARG A 109 -0.73 -9.58 -20.74
C ARG A 109 0.48 -10.51 -20.85
N ASN A 110 0.45 -11.64 -20.16
CA ASN A 110 1.57 -12.57 -20.06
C ASN A 110 2.86 -11.96 -19.47
N TYR A 111 2.70 -11.03 -18.53
CA TYR A 111 3.77 -10.20 -17.98
C TYR A 111 4.34 -10.72 -16.65
N GLY A 112 5.50 -10.19 -16.24
CA GLY A 112 6.18 -10.62 -15.02
C GLY A 112 5.66 -9.96 -13.74
N VAL A 113 5.89 -10.61 -12.60
CA VAL A 113 5.69 -10.02 -11.27
C VAL A 113 6.96 -10.21 -10.46
N LEU A 114 7.53 -9.12 -9.94
CA LEU A 114 8.68 -9.12 -9.06
C LEU A 114 8.25 -8.75 -7.64
N LEU A 115 8.28 -9.71 -6.73
CA LEU A 115 7.95 -9.53 -5.31
C LEU A 115 9.21 -9.12 -4.54
N VAL A 116 9.11 -8.11 -3.68
CA VAL A 116 10.20 -7.71 -2.78
C VAL A 116 9.65 -7.48 -1.37
N SER A 117 10.20 -8.17 -0.38
CA SER A 117 9.83 -7.95 1.02
C SER A 117 10.21 -6.54 1.49
N GLN A 118 9.26 -5.78 2.04
CA GLN A 118 9.42 -4.37 2.41
C GLN A 118 8.74 -4.05 3.75
N PHE A 119 9.38 -4.39 4.87
CA PHE A 119 8.85 -4.12 6.21
C PHE A 119 8.67 -2.61 6.51
N THR A 120 9.40 -1.74 5.80
CA THR A 120 9.33 -0.29 6.02
C THR A 120 8.00 0.33 5.58
N LEU A 121 7.14 -0.41 4.88
CA LEU A 121 5.77 0.03 4.60
C LEU A 121 4.97 0.30 5.90
N TYR A 122 5.42 -0.24 7.03
CA TYR A 122 4.86 0.01 8.35
C TYR A 122 5.54 1.15 9.12
N GLY A 123 6.37 1.97 8.47
CA GLY A 123 7.05 3.09 9.11
C GLY A 123 6.06 4.10 9.70
N ILE A 124 6.05 4.17 11.03
CA ILE A 124 5.35 5.21 11.80
C ILE A 124 6.40 6.22 12.26
N LEU A 125 6.22 7.50 11.94
CA LEU A 125 7.17 8.53 12.31
C LEU A 125 6.91 9.01 13.76
N LYS A 126 7.90 8.83 14.64
CA LYS A 126 8.00 9.48 15.95
C LYS A 126 8.96 10.66 15.81
N GLY A 127 8.42 11.85 15.54
CA GLY A 127 9.23 12.97 15.02
C GLY A 127 9.69 12.63 13.60
N ASN A 128 11.00 12.62 13.36
CA ASN A 128 11.58 12.23 12.05
C ASN A 128 12.14 10.79 12.04
N LYS A 129 12.11 10.08 13.17
CA LYS A 129 12.60 8.71 13.28
C LYS A 129 11.48 7.73 12.91
N PRO A 130 11.69 6.82 11.94
CA PRO A 130 10.72 5.77 11.66
C PRO A 130 10.77 4.68 12.72
N ASP A 131 9.58 4.18 13.06
CA ASP A 131 9.32 3.06 13.95
C ASP A 131 8.53 2.00 13.18
N PHE A 132 8.96 0.74 13.28
CA PHE A 132 8.41 -0.38 12.51
C PHE A 132 7.84 -1.48 13.41
N HIS A 133 7.49 -1.17 14.67
CA HIS A 133 7.10 -2.16 15.68
C HIS A 133 5.93 -3.07 15.28
N VAL A 134 5.08 -2.66 14.34
CA VAL A 134 3.93 -3.46 13.87
C VAL A 134 4.27 -4.42 12.72
N ALA A 135 5.48 -4.33 12.15
CA ALA A 135 5.93 -5.26 11.13
C ALA A 135 6.18 -6.65 11.73
N MET A 136 5.91 -7.69 10.95
CA MET A 136 6.16 -9.06 11.36
C MET A 136 7.67 -9.26 11.64
N PRO A 137 8.05 -9.86 12.79
CA PRO A 137 9.46 -10.12 13.11
C PRO A 137 10.14 -11.03 12.06
N PRO A 138 11.43 -10.84 11.74
CA PRO A 138 12.12 -11.54 10.65
C PRO A 138 11.99 -13.08 10.68
N GLN A 139 12.03 -13.68 11.87
CA GLN A 139 11.96 -15.13 12.08
C GLN A 139 10.60 -15.70 11.64
N LYS A 140 9.51 -14.94 11.82
CA LYS A 140 8.16 -15.30 11.35
C LYS A 140 7.94 -14.83 9.91
N ALA A 141 8.48 -13.67 9.55
CA ALA A 141 8.29 -13.03 8.24
C ALA A 141 8.94 -13.80 7.09
N LYS A 142 10.13 -14.39 7.28
CA LYS A 142 10.81 -15.18 6.23
C LYS A 142 9.95 -16.35 5.72
N PRO A 143 9.55 -17.32 6.56
CA PRO A 143 8.74 -18.44 6.09
C PRO A 143 7.37 -17.99 5.58
N PHE A 144 6.78 -16.96 6.17
CA PHE A 144 5.51 -16.41 5.69
C PHE A 144 5.65 -15.80 4.28
N TYR A 145 6.72 -15.05 4.04
CA TYR A 145 7.02 -14.48 2.73
C TYR A 145 7.27 -15.57 1.69
N ASP A 146 8.01 -16.62 2.04
CA ASP A 146 8.24 -17.77 1.14
C ASP A 146 6.90 -18.41 0.74
N THR A 147 5.98 -18.64 1.69
CA THR A 147 4.63 -19.14 1.41
C THR A 147 3.84 -18.18 0.50
N LEU A 148 3.96 -16.86 0.70
CA LEU A 148 3.33 -15.88 -0.18
C LEU A 148 3.86 -15.99 -1.62
N VAL A 149 5.17 -16.07 -1.82
CA VAL A 149 5.77 -16.23 -3.15
C VAL A 149 5.26 -17.51 -3.83
N GLU A 150 5.18 -18.62 -3.10
CA GLU A 150 4.62 -19.87 -3.62
C GLU A 150 3.14 -19.75 -4.01
N LYS A 151 2.33 -19.00 -3.25
CA LYS A 151 0.93 -18.71 -3.64
C LYS A 151 0.85 -17.99 -4.98
N PHE A 152 1.74 -17.02 -5.23
CA PHE A 152 1.80 -16.34 -6.52
C PHE A 152 2.21 -17.30 -7.65
N ARG A 153 3.25 -18.13 -7.44
CA ARG A 153 3.71 -19.13 -8.41
C ARG A 153 2.60 -20.11 -8.78
N ASN A 154 1.84 -20.58 -7.79
CA ASN A 154 0.72 -21.52 -7.97
C ASN A 154 -0.52 -20.88 -8.63
N SER A 155 -0.74 -19.58 -8.43
CA SER A 155 -1.92 -18.87 -8.95
C SER A 155 -1.75 -18.32 -10.36
N TYR A 156 -0.53 -18.36 -10.90
CA TYR A 156 -0.23 -17.84 -12.24
C TYR A 156 0.71 -18.77 -13.02
N ARG A 157 1.96 -18.34 -13.22
CA ARG A 157 2.99 -19.02 -13.99
C ARG A 157 4.27 -18.96 -13.17
N PRO A 158 4.81 -20.09 -12.70
CA PRO A 158 5.96 -20.08 -11.81
C PRO A 158 7.17 -19.32 -12.37
N ASP A 159 7.39 -19.36 -13.69
CA ASP A 159 8.48 -18.68 -14.36
C ASP A 159 8.30 -17.15 -14.47
N ALA A 160 7.05 -16.67 -14.44
CA ALA A 160 6.69 -15.26 -14.46
C ALA A 160 6.75 -14.58 -13.08
N ILE A 161 6.81 -15.37 -12.00
CA ILE A 161 6.93 -14.86 -10.63
C ILE A 161 8.39 -14.89 -10.20
N LYS A 162 8.90 -13.70 -9.92
CA LYS A 162 10.26 -13.44 -9.47
C LYS A 162 10.23 -12.84 -8.07
N ASP A 163 11.28 -13.05 -7.31
CA ASP A 163 11.45 -12.49 -5.97
C ASP A 163 12.85 -11.91 -5.77
N GLY A 164 12.98 -11.09 -4.73
CA GLY A 164 14.28 -10.66 -4.20
C GLY A 164 14.88 -11.66 -3.21
N VAL A 165 15.94 -11.25 -2.51
CA VAL A 165 16.52 -12.03 -1.42
C VAL A 165 16.06 -11.46 -0.09
N PHE A 166 15.19 -12.18 0.61
CA PHE A 166 14.63 -11.72 1.89
C PHE A 166 15.75 -11.38 2.88
N GLY A 167 15.65 -10.19 3.50
CA GLY A 167 16.59 -9.73 4.53
C GLY A 167 17.96 -9.29 4.00
N ALA A 168 18.25 -9.42 2.71
CA ALA A 168 19.46 -8.89 2.11
C ALA A 168 19.34 -7.39 1.83
N MET A 169 20.47 -6.69 1.84
CA MET A 169 20.56 -5.33 1.30
C MET A 169 20.50 -5.40 -0.23
N MET A 170 19.36 -5.01 -0.78
CA MET A 170 19.09 -5.07 -2.21
C MET A 170 19.14 -3.69 -2.84
N LYS A 171 19.59 -3.60 -4.09
CA LYS A 171 19.24 -2.49 -4.97
C LYS A 171 18.08 -2.94 -5.86
N VAL A 172 16.96 -2.25 -5.77
CA VAL A 172 15.79 -2.52 -6.62
C VAL A 172 15.76 -1.46 -7.70
N ASN A 173 16.04 -1.87 -8.94
CA ASN A 173 15.95 -1.00 -10.11
C ASN A 173 14.56 -1.16 -10.74
N LEU A 174 13.95 -0.07 -11.17
CA LEU A 174 12.71 -0.11 -11.93
C LEU A 174 12.60 1.01 -12.95
N VAL A 175 11.88 0.73 -14.03
CA VAL A 175 11.38 1.71 -14.98
C VAL A 175 9.87 1.74 -14.85
N ASN A 176 9.34 2.72 -14.12
CA ASN A 176 7.90 2.89 -13.97
C ASN A 176 7.24 3.17 -15.33
N ASP A 177 6.17 2.44 -15.63
CA ASP A 177 5.35 2.61 -16.83
C ASP A 177 4.05 3.33 -16.45
N GLY A 178 3.94 4.61 -16.81
CA GLY A 178 2.77 5.46 -16.55
C GLY A 178 3.13 6.85 -16.02
N PRO A 179 3.54 6.99 -14.74
CA PRO A 179 3.63 5.94 -13.73
C PRO A 179 2.25 5.54 -13.16
N VAL A 180 2.07 4.25 -12.88
CA VAL A 180 0.91 3.72 -12.15
C VAL A 180 1.40 3.08 -10.85
N THR A 181 0.85 3.50 -9.71
CA THR A 181 1.18 2.97 -8.39
C THR A 181 -0.08 2.80 -7.55
N MET A 182 -0.29 1.59 -7.03
CA MET A 182 -1.44 1.21 -6.22
C MET A 182 -1.00 0.80 -4.82
N GLN A 183 -1.78 1.16 -3.82
CA GLN A 183 -1.60 0.68 -2.44
C GLN A 183 -2.73 -0.29 -2.11
N LEU A 184 -2.38 -1.43 -1.54
CA LEU A 184 -3.33 -2.46 -1.10
C LEU A 184 -3.12 -2.73 0.38
N ASP A 185 -4.22 -2.85 1.13
CA ASP A 185 -4.26 -3.38 2.48
C ASP A 185 -5.24 -4.56 2.53
N SER A 186 -4.85 -5.68 3.13
CA SER A 186 -5.72 -6.87 3.23
C SER A 186 -6.96 -6.67 4.10
N SER A 187 -6.90 -5.77 5.09
CA SER A 187 -7.95 -5.61 6.12
C SER A 187 -9.09 -4.64 5.75
N GLN A 188 -9.31 -4.33 4.48
CA GLN A 188 -10.49 -3.52 4.13
C GLN A 188 -11.75 -4.38 4.10
N THR A 189 -12.45 -4.45 5.24
CA THR A 189 -13.87 -4.78 5.30
C THR A 189 -14.59 -3.84 4.34
N SER A 190 -15.19 -4.37 3.28
CA SER A 190 -16.07 -3.62 2.40
C SER A 190 -17.24 -3.07 3.22
N LYS A 191 -17.17 -1.80 3.64
CA LYS A 191 -18.38 -1.02 3.90
C LYS A 191 -18.99 -0.71 2.54
N ASN A 192 -19.83 -1.62 2.07
CA ASN A 192 -20.86 -1.38 1.05
C ASN A 192 -21.85 -2.55 1.13
N THR A 193 -22.53 -2.65 2.27
CA THR A 193 -23.81 -3.33 2.35
C THR A 193 -24.86 -2.24 2.36
N SER A 194 -25.71 -2.28 1.35
CA SER A 194 -26.88 -1.45 1.13
C SER A 194 -27.75 -1.30 2.40
N GLU A 195 -27.85 -0.08 2.92
CA GLU A 195 -28.96 0.35 3.78
C GLU A 195 -29.70 1.49 3.09
N ALA A 196 -30.73 1.12 2.34
CA ALA A 196 -31.96 1.87 2.21
C ALA A 196 -33.03 0.86 1.81
N GLY A 197 -33.62 0.21 2.81
CA GLY A 197 -34.86 -0.53 2.63
C GLY A 197 -35.96 0.47 2.29
N GLU A 198 -36.59 0.30 1.13
CA GLU A 198 -37.93 0.85 0.92
C GLU A 198 -38.90 0.11 1.86
N GLU A 199 -39.51 0.86 2.78
CA GLU A 199 -40.70 0.40 3.50
C GLU A 199 -41.82 0.09 2.49
N PRO A 200 -42.55 -1.01 2.66
CA PRO A 200 -43.72 -1.29 1.84
C PRO A 200 -44.84 -0.31 2.22
N LYS A 201 -45.28 0.52 1.26
CA LYS A 201 -46.54 1.25 1.39
C LYS A 201 -47.69 0.24 1.44
N ILE A 202 -48.32 0.15 2.61
CA ILE A 202 -49.59 -0.56 2.82
C ILE A 202 -50.69 0.50 2.78
N GLY A 203 -51.65 0.35 1.85
CA GLY A 203 -52.94 1.04 1.89
C GLY A 203 -52.98 2.45 1.33
#